data_AF-J9E768-F1
#
_entry.id   AF-J9E768-F1
#
_cell.length_a   1.000
_cell.length_b   1.000
_cell.length_c   1.000
_cell.angle_alpha   90.00
_cell.angle_beta   90.00
_cell.angle_gamma   90.00
#
_symmetry.space_group_name_H-M   'P 1'
#
loop_
_entity.id
_entity.type
_entity.pdbx_description
1 polymer ?
#
loop_
_entity_poly.entity_id
_entity_poly.type
_entity_poly.pdbx_seq_one_letter_code
_entity_poly.pdbx_strand_id
1 'polypeptide(L)'
;MQVLACVSDPSLINSVKYPSDVRQRAELLLSGCGGHSVGSYSHSSGIEIIKKHVAEYIARRDGGIPSDPQHILLSAGASESIRNILKLFIDNDGRNKKKGVMIPIPQYPLYSATIVEFGLGMVSL
;
A
#
# COMPACT_ATOMS: atom_id res chain seq x y z
N MET A 1 -5.07 2.86 -20.24
CA MET A 1 -5.30 3.37 -18.87
C MET A 1 -6.20 4.61 -18.92
N GLN A 2 -7.52 4.44 -18.94
CA GLN A 2 -8.46 5.57 -19.13
C GLN A 2 -8.70 6.37 -17.84
N VAL A 3 -8.97 5.69 -16.72
CA VAL A 3 -9.16 6.36 -15.42
C VAL A 3 -7.92 7.16 -15.01
N LEU A 4 -6.72 6.58 -15.20
CA LEU A 4 -5.47 7.28 -14.89
C LEU A 4 -5.33 8.59 -15.71
N ALA A 5 -5.68 8.56 -17.00
CA ALA A 5 -5.64 9.76 -17.83
C ALA A 5 -6.58 10.84 -17.28
N CYS A 6 -7.82 10.46 -16.94
CA CYS A 6 -8.81 11.38 -16.38
C CYS A 6 -8.43 11.96 -15.01
N VAL A 7 -7.74 11.21 -14.14
CA VAL A 7 -7.31 11.76 -12.84
C VAL A 7 -6.04 12.60 -12.93
N SER A 8 -5.19 12.34 -13.93
CA SER A 8 -4.00 13.16 -14.21
C SER A 8 -4.34 14.48 -14.91
N ASP A 9 -5.35 14.46 -15.80
CA ASP A 9 -5.91 15.64 -16.44
C ASP A 9 -7.45 15.62 -16.29
N PRO A 10 -7.99 16.24 -15.21
CA PRO A 10 -9.43 16.26 -14.94
C PRO A 10 -10.28 16.90 -16.04
N SER A 11 -9.70 17.69 -16.95
CA SER A 11 -10.44 18.24 -18.10
C SER A 11 -10.98 17.14 -19.03
N LEU A 12 -10.32 15.97 -19.03
CA LEU A 12 -10.68 14.82 -19.83
C LEU A 12 -11.95 14.11 -19.34
N ILE A 13 -12.38 14.33 -18.09
CA ILE A 13 -13.58 13.68 -17.52
C ILE A 13 -14.83 14.05 -18.31
N ASN A 14 -14.95 15.27 -18.82
CA ASN A 14 -16.11 15.71 -19.59
C ASN A 14 -16.05 15.30 -21.08
N SER A 15 -14.99 14.61 -21.49
CA SER A 15 -14.85 14.17 -22.88
C SER A 15 -15.81 13.03 -23.20
N VAL A 16 -16.53 13.14 -24.32
CA VAL A 16 -17.38 12.06 -24.88
C VAL A 16 -16.61 10.79 -25.23
N LYS A 17 -15.27 10.85 -25.24
CA LYS A 17 -14.38 9.71 -25.53
C LYS A 17 -14.32 8.68 -24.40
N TYR A 18 -14.69 9.05 -23.17
CA TYR A 18 -14.61 8.16 -22.03
C TYR A 18 -15.99 7.64 -21.60
N PRO A 19 -16.14 6.33 -21.35
CA PRO A 19 -17.40 5.76 -20.90
C PRO A 19 -17.78 6.28 -19.49
N SER A 20 -19.05 6.14 -19.12
CA SER A 20 -19.59 6.70 -17.86
C SER A 20 -18.92 6.12 -16.62
N ASP A 21 -18.59 4.84 -16.61
CA ASP A 21 -17.90 4.16 -15.51
C ASP A 21 -16.49 4.72 -15.25
N VAL A 22 -15.75 5.04 -16.32
CA VAL A 22 -14.43 5.69 -16.21
C VAL A 22 -14.55 7.06 -15.59
N ARG A 23 -15.51 7.87 -16.04
CA ARG A 23 -15.75 9.23 -15.54
C ARG A 23 -16.14 9.21 -14.07
N GLN A 24 -17.13 8.39 -13.72
CA GLN A 24 -17.59 8.21 -12.35
C GLN A 24 -16.44 7.75 -11.43
N ARG A 25 -15.61 6.81 -11.89
CA ARG A 25 -14.47 6.32 -11.10
C ARG A 25 -13.39 7.38 -10.94
N ALA A 26 -13.12 8.19 -11.96
CA ALA A 26 -12.16 9.28 -11.88
C ALA A 26 -12.64 10.37 -10.91
N GLU A 27 -13.89 10.81 -11.02
CA GLU A 27 -14.53 11.78 -10.11
C GLU A 27 -14.50 11.28 -8.65
N LEU A 28 -14.87 10.02 -8.42
CA LEU A 28 -14.83 9.41 -7.10
C LEU A 28 -13.41 9.43 -6.51
N LEU A 29 -12.40 9.04 -7.29
CA LEU A 29 -11.01 9.06 -6.82
C LEU A 29 -10.52 10.48 -6.51
N LEU A 30 -10.80 11.45 -7.39
CA LEU A 30 -10.43 12.85 -7.16
C LEU A 30 -11.12 13.42 -5.92
N SER A 31 -12.39 13.07 -5.66
CA SER A 31 -13.09 13.52 -4.45
C SER A 31 -12.44 13.03 -3.14
N GLY A 32 -11.69 11.93 -3.19
CA GLY A 32 -10.90 11.43 -2.05
C GLY A 32 -9.54 12.12 -1.89
N CYS A 33 -9.08 12.89 -2.88
CA CYS A 33 -7.80 13.59 -2.84
C CYS A 33 -7.97 15.02 -2.30
N GLY A 34 -6.98 15.49 -1.53
CA GLY A 34 -6.95 16.89 -1.10
C GLY A 34 -7.00 17.84 -2.30
N GLY A 35 -7.90 18.83 -2.28
CA GLY A 35 -8.03 19.79 -3.38
C GLY A 35 -8.43 19.16 -4.73
N HIS A 36 -9.00 17.95 -4.73
CA HIS A 36 -9.40 17.23 -5.95
C HIS A 36 -8.25 16.99 -6.93
N SER A 37 -7.03 16.79 -6.43
CA SER A 37 -5.84 16.59 -7.25
C SER A 37 -5.04 15.39 -6.79
N VAL A 38 -4.65 14.53 -7.74
CA VAL A 38 -3.74 13.39 -7.49
C VAL A 38 -2.31 13.80 -7.13
N GLY A 39 -1.96 15.08 -7.31
CA GLY A 39 -0.67 15.64 -6.89
C GLY A 39 -0.62 16.07 -5.42
N SER A 40 -1.76 16.09 -4.73
CA SER A 40 -1.84 16.49 -3.33
C SER A 40 -1.32 15.39 -2.40
N TYR A 41 -0.75 15.79 -1.26
CA TYR A 41 -0.43 14.84 -0.19
C TYR A 41 -1.68 14.13 0.31
N SER A 42 -1.57 12.82 0.53
CA SER A 42 -2.58 12.03 1.22
C SER A 42 -2.30 11.99 2.73
N HIS A 43 -3.26 11.49 3.51
CA HIS A 43 -2.95 10.99 4.85
C HIS A 43 -1.83 9.96 4.81
N SER A 44 -1.08 9.85 5.91
CA SER A 44 0.09 8.95 6.03
C SER A 44 -0.25 7.48 5.80
N SER A 45 -1.48 7.05 6.13
CA SER A 45 -1.97 5.69 5.88
C SER A 45 -2.52 5.48 4.47
N GLY A 46 -2.68 6.54 3.69
CA GLY A 46 -3.24 6.53 2.34
C GLY A 46 -4.61 7.22 2.23
N ILE A 47 -5.11 7.31 0.99
CA ILE A 47 -6.40 7.92 0.66
C ILE A 47 -7.54 7.02 1.13
N GLU A 48 -8.50 7.57 1.90
CA GLU A 48 -9.54 6.82 2.58
C GLU A 48 -10.42 5.98 1.64
N ILE A 49 -10.88 6.57 0.53
CA ILE A 49 -11.72 5.84 -0.44
C ILE A 49 -10.96 4.65 -1.08
N ILE A 50 -9.66 4.79 -1.29
CA ILE A 50 -8.82 3.69 -1.80
C ILE A 50 -8.71 2.59 -0.75
N LYS A 51 -8.49 2.93 0.53
CA LYS A 51 -8.47 1.97 1.62
C LYS A 51 -9.78 1.20 1.75
N LYS A 52 -10.93 1.88 1.61
CA LYS A 52 -12.27 1.25 1.58
C LYS A 52 -12.39 0.24 0.44
N HIS A 53 -12.01 0.62 -0.78
CA HIS A 53 -12.03 -0.29 -1.92
C HIS A 53 -11.09 -1.49 -1.76
N VAL A 54 -9.93 -1.33 -1.12
CA VAL A 54 -9.02 -2.44 -0.81
C VAL A 54 -9.67 -3.40 0.21
N ALA A 55 -10.29 -2.87 1.26
CA ALA A 55 -11.01 -3.68 2.25
C ALA A 55 -12.15 -4.49 1.62
N GLU A 56 -12.97 -3.84 0.79
CA GLU A 56 -14.04 -4.51 0.05
C GLU A 56 -13.49 -5.59 -0.91
N TYR A 57 -12.36 -5.32 -1.56
CA TYR A 57 -11.70 -6.30 -2.42
C TYR A 57 -11.23 -7.52 -1.62
N ILE A 58 -10.58 -7.31 -0.46
CA ILE A 58 -10.14 -8.38 0.44
C ILE A 58 -11.34 -9.21 0.90
N ALA A 59 -12.42 -8.54 1.34
CA ALA A 59 -13.61 -9.23 1.80
C ALA A 59 -14.27 -10.08 0.69
N ARG A 60 -14.36 -9.55 -0.54
CA ARG A 60 -14.87 -10.32 -1.69
C ARG A 60 -13.97 -11.50 -2.04
N ARG A 61 -12.64 -11.31 -2.04
CA ARG A 61 -11.64 -12.34 -2.32
C ARG A 61 -11.72 -13.48 -1.30
N ASP A 62 -11.92 -13.13 -0.03
CA ASP A 62 -11.88 -14.06 1.10
C ASP A 62 -13.26 -14.63 1.46
N GLY A 63 -14.20 -14.64 0.52
CA GLY A 63 -15.50 -15.30 0.69
C GLY A 63 -16.47 -14.59 1.63
N GLY A 64 -16.33 -13.28 1.79
CA GLY A 64 -17.20 -12.44 2.64
C GLY A 64 -16.66 -12.18 4.04
N ILE A 65 -15.44 -12.63 4.38
CA ILE A 65 -14.79 -12.30 5.65
C ILE A 65 -14.55 -10.78 5.72
N PRO A 66 -15.06 -10.08 6.76
CA PRO A 66 -14.87 -8.63 6.87
C PRO A 66 -13.40 -8.22 6.93
N SER A 67 -13.05 -7.16 6.21
CA SER A 67 -11.76 -6.48 6.31
C SER A 67 -11.99 -5.04 6.73
N ASP A 68 -11.26 -4.55 7.73
CA ASP A 68 -11.36 -3.17 8.20
C ASP A 68 -10.42 -2.24 7.40
N PRO A 69 -10.93 -1.17 6.77
CA PRO A 69 -10.09 -0.15 6.13
C PRO A 69 -9.04 0.46 7.07
N GLN A 70 -9.27 0.50 8.39
CA GLN A 70 -8.31 1.03 9.37
C GLN A 70 -7.03 0.18 9.47
N HIS A 71 -7.11 -1.11 9.13
CA HIS A 71 -5.96 -2.03 9.11
C HIS A 71 -5.17 -1.98 7.79
N ILE A 72 -5.54 -1.10 6.86
CA ILE A 72 -4.91 -0.98 5.54
C ILE A 72 -3.96 0.21 5.53
N LEU A 73 -2.72 -0.04 5.13
CA LEU A 73 -1.69 0.98 4.90
C LEU A 73 -1.29 0.93 3.43
N LEU A 74 -1.49 2.04 2.71
CA LEU A 74 -0.98 2.18 1.35
C LEU A 74 0.51 2.52 1.38
N SER A 75 1.26 1.97 0.43
CA SER A 75 2.71 2.09 0.37
C SER A 75 3.19 2.19 -1.08
N ALA A 76 4.43 2.64 -1.26
CA ALA A 76 5.12 2.64 -2.55
C ALA A 76 5.60 1.22 -2.94
N GLY A 77 4.68 0.25 -2.94
CA GLY A 77 4.92 -1.14 -3.27
C GLY A 77 5.22 -2.06 -2.07
N ALA A 78 5.29 -3.36 -2.37
CA ALA A 78 5.47 -4.40 -1.35
C ALA A 78 6.82 -4.29 -0.64
N SER A 79 7.88 -3.90 -1.36
CA SER A 79 9.24 -3.79 -0.80
C SER A 79 9.33 -2.80 0.36
N GLU A 80 8.74 -1.61 0.19
CA GLU A 80 8.69 -0.60 1.25
C GLU A 80 7.80 -1.06 2.41
N SER A 81 6.75 -1.83 2.14
CA SER A 81 5.88 -2.38 3.18
C SER A 81 6.65 -3.37 4.07
N ILE A 82 7.37 -4.32 3.46
CA ILE A 82 8.21 -5.31 4.16
C ILE A 82 9.27 -4.58 5.00
N ARG A 83 9.94 -3.61 4.38
CA ARG A 83 10.95 -2.78 5.04
C ARG A 83 10.37 -2.07 6.27
N ASN A 84 9.22 -1.42 6.14
CA ASN A 84 8.59 -0.69 7.24
C ASN A 84 8.19 -1.60 8.39
N ILE A 85 7.67 -2.81 8.11
CA ILE A 85 7.36 -3.79 9.16
C ILE A 85 8.64 -4.27 9.86
N LEU A 86 9.70 -4.58 9.13
CA LEU A 86 10.97 -5.04 9.72
C LEU A 86 11.65 -3.94 10.55
N LYS A 87 11.54 -2.67 10.15
CA LYS A 87 12.06 -1.52 10.93
C LYS A 87 11.48 -1.45 12.34
N LEU A 88 10.22 -1.85 12.55
CA LEU A 88 9.59 -1.86 13.88
C LEU A 88 10.31 -2.77 14.87
N PHE A 89 11.09 -3.73 14.38
CA PHE A 89 11.81 -4.70 15.21
C PHE A 89 13.27 -4.34 15.43
N ILE A 90 13.79 -3.25 14.87
CA ILE A 90 15.14 -2.78 15.18
C ILE A 90 15.27 -2.60 16.70
N ASP A 91 16.35 -3.13 17.27
CA ASP A 91 16.62 -3.05 18.70
C ASP A 91 17.63 -1.94 18.98
N ASN A 92 17.27 -1.03 19.88
CA ASN A 92 18.14 0.06 20.34
C ASN A 92 18.55 -0.13 21.81
N ASP A 93 18.15 -1.23 22.46
CA ASP A 93 18.22 -1.39 23.91
C ASP A 93 19.61 -1.82 24.41
N GLY A 94 20.64 -1.82 23.55
CA GLY A 94 22.02 -2.17 23.89
C GLY A 94 22.23 -3.63 24.32
N ARG A 95 21.18 -4.45 24.25
CA ARG A 95 21.25 -5.88 24.54
C ARG A 95 21.96 -6.57 23.37
N ASN A 96 23.00 -7.34 23.66
CA ASN A 96 23.86 -7.97 22.66
C ASN A 96 23.19 -9.14 21.88
N LYS A 97 21.85 -9.20 21.85
CA LYS A 97 21.06 -10.29 21.27
C LYS A 97 20.11 -9.74 20.21
N LYS A 98 20.32 -10.13 18.95
CA LYS A 98 19.50 -9.72 17.81
C LYS A 98 18.11 -10.37 17.85
N LYS A 99 17.07 -9.64 17.45
CA LYS A 99 15.73 -10.20 17.20
C LYS A 99 15.78 -11.03 15.90
N GLY A 100 15.34 -12.28 15.97
CA GLY A 100 15.37 -13.21 14.85
C GLY A 100 14.16 -13.06 13.91
N VAL A 101 14.40 -13.10 12.60
CA VAL A 101 13.37 -13.12 11.55
C VAL A 101 13.50 -14.44 10.79
N MET A 102 12.41 -15.20 10.76
CA MET A 102 12.36 -16.49 10.07
C MET A 102 12.06 -16.28 8.58
N ILE A 103 12.89 -16.85 7.70
CA ILE A 103 12.71 -16.78 6.25
C ILE A 103 12.80 -18.19 5.62
N PRO A 104 11.98 -18.51 4.61
CA PRO A 104 12.03 -19.80 3.92
C PRO A 104 13.27 -19.91 3.03
N ILE A 105 13.68 -21.12 2.68
CA ILE A 105 14.66 -21.35 1.61
C ILE A 105 14.03 -22.22 0.52
N PRO A 106 14.01 -21.78 -0.77
CA PRO A 106 14.56 -20.53 -1.30
C PRO A 106 13.71 -19.28 -0.93
N GLN A 107 14.35 -18.11 -0.88
CA GLN A 107 13.69 -16.83 -0.56
C GLN A 107 13.91 -15.74 -1.61
N TYR A 108 13.02 -14.75 -1.57
CA TYR A 108 13.18 -13.48 -2.30
C TYR A 108 14.26 -12.60 -1.61
N PRO A 109 15.39 -12.28 -2.29
CA PRO A 109 16.57 -11.68 -1.66
C PRO A 109 16.36 -10.41 -0.84
N LEU A 110 15.28 -9.67 -1.09
CA LEU A 110 14.89 -8.49 -0.31
C LEU A 110 14.86 -8.77 1.19
N TYR A 111 14.36 -9.93 1.63
CA TYR A 111 14.28 -10.26 3.05
C TYR A 111 15.68 -10.36 3.65
N SER A 112 16.55 -11.17 3.05
CA SER A 112 17.93 -11.30 3.52
C SER A 112 18.68 -9.98 3.57
N ALA A 113 18.54 -9.13 2.54
CA ALA A 113 19.19 -7.83 2.50
C ALA A 113 18.68 -6.90 3.61
N THR A 114 17.35 -6.83 3.79
CA THR A 114 16.72 -5.92 4.75
C THR A 114 16.98 -6.35 6.21
N ILE A 115 17.01 -7.65 6.48
CA ILE A 115 17.36 -8.20 7.81
C ILE A 115 18.78 -7.78 8.20
N VAL A 116 19.74 -7.94 7.28
CA VAL A 116 21.14 -7.55 7.52
C VAL A 116 21.28 -6.04 7.70
N GLU A 117 20.64 -5.24 6.84
CA GLU A 117 20.62 -3.78 6.92
C GLU A 117 20.12 -3.27 8.28
N PHE A 118 19.15 -3.96 8.86
CA PHE A 118 18.55 -3.59 10.15
C PHE A 118 19.21 -4.24 11.36
N GLY A 119 20.32 -4.97 11.16
CA GLY A 119 21.03 -5.64 12.25
C GLY A 119 20.21 -6.75 12.91
N LEU A 120 19.17 -7.25 12.25
CA LEU A 120 18.33 -8.34 12.75
C LEU A 120 19.03 -9.69 12.58
N GLY A 121 18.58 -10.69 13.32
CA GLY A 121 19.04 -12.07 13.19
C GLY A 121 18.28 -12.79 12.08
N MET A 122 18.98 -13.49 11.21
CA MET A 122 18.34 -14.34 10.19
C MET A 122 18.19 -15.76 10.72
N VAL A 123 17.01 -16.35 10.57
CA VAL A 123 16.74 -17.75 10.90
C VAL A 123 16.14 -18.43 9.67
N SER A 124 16.83 -19.41 9.11
CA SER A 124 16.34 -20.17 7.96
C SER A 124 15.41 -21.30 8.41
N LEU A 125 14.28 -21.43 7.71
CA LEU A 125 13.37 -22.58 7.79
C LEU A 125 13.68 -23.61 6.69
#